data_AF-A0A0A0KSP7-F1
#
_entry.id   AF-A0A0A0KSP7-F1
#
_cell.length_a   1.000
_cell.length_b   1.000
_cell.length_c   1.000
_cell.angle_alpha   90.00
_cell.angle_beta   90.00
_cell.angle_gamma   90.00
#
_symmetry.space_group_name_H-M   'P 1'
#
loop_
_entity.id
_entity.type
_entity.pdbx_description
1 polymer ?
#
loop_
_entity_poly.entity_id
_entity_poly.type
_entity_poly.pdbx_seq_one_letter_code
_entity_poly.pdbx_strand_id
1 'polypeptide(L)'
;MVGRRRATMESEMLPVLRSSVVKFLIQSAHDLEVPPIVKYSALSLFADRFYSSISGFTSSNDSSYWLLQPITESNLQLFALVSLWISSKLHTSHPPSIKLLKAFGDKMIKEQHFMTRDFLDAEVIFMRILNFEIGTANITFIFLEELLNQFKEVAKVGELVNWEACMDVMDLLYEKEETTVFYRSPCSSAAAILIASYLITVPVQEWEFPIVPWEYCKHNEQTANANGRIHQVVPFLLGLTAQ
;
A
#
# COMPACT_ATOMS: atom_id res chain seq x y z
N MET A 1 -32.67 13.72 -13.96
CA MET A 1 -31.65 13.29 -14.95
C MET A 1 -30.24 13.83 -14.67
N VAL A 2 -30.06 14.98 -13.99
CA VAL A 2 -28.74 15.54 -13.65
C VAL A 2 -27.99 14.78 -12.55
N GLY A 3 -28.70 14.20 -11.56
CA GLY A 3 -28.07 13.44 -10.46
C GLY A 3 -27.45 12.09 -10.86
N ARG A 4 -27.97 11.44 -11.92
CA ARG A 4 -27.45 10.13 -12.38
C ARG A 4 -26.13 10.27 -13.16
N ARG A 5 -25.87 11.40 -13.81
CA ARG A 5 -24.60 11.65 -14.54
C ARG A 5 -23.44 12.05 -13.61
N ARG A 6 -23.74 12.75 -12.50
CA ARG A 6 -22.72 13.16 -11.52
C ARG A 6 -22.16 11.95 -10.75
N ALA A 7 -23.04 11.03 -10.32
CA ALA A 7 -22.63 9.79 -9.66
C ALA A 7 -21.79 8.86 -10.56
N THR A 8 -22.09 8.78 -11.87
CA THR A 8 -21.27 7.99 -12.81
C THR A 8 -19.89 8.61 -13.09
N MET A 9 -19.77 9.95 -13.12
CA MET A 9 -18.47 10.61 -13.28
C MET A 9 -17.61 10.53 -12.02
N GLU A 10 -18.20 10.64 -10.82
CA GLU A 10 -17.51 10.44 -9.53
C GLU A 10 -17.01 9.00 -9.38
N SER A 11 -17.75 8.02 -9.90
CA SER A 11 -17.38 6.59 -9.88
C SER A 11 -16.21 6.25 -10.82
N GLU A 12 -16.02 6.96 -11.92
CA GLU A 12 -14.90 6.74 -12.86
C GLU A 12 -13.64 7.54 -12.47
N MET A 13 -13.79 8.67 -11.78
CA MET A 13 -12.66 9.51 -11.36
C MET A 13 -11.93 9.01 -10.11
N LEU A 14 -12.61 8.31 -9.19
CA LEU A 14 -11.99 7.79 -7.97
C LEU A 14 -10.80 6.85 -8.26
N PRO A 15 -10.94 5.79 -9.07
CA PRO A 15 -9.82 4.88 -9.43
C PRO A 15 -8.58 5.62 -9.98
N VAL A 16 -8.81 6.60 -10.85
CA VAL A 16 -7.74 7.42 -11.45
C VAL A 16 -7.04 8.28 -10.39
N LEU A 17 -7.82 8.92 -9.52
CA LEU A 17 -7.30 9.70 -8.39
C LEU A 17 -6.51 8.83 -7.41
N ARG A 18 -7.01 7.62 -7.11
CA ARG A 18 -6.31 6.65 -6.26
C ARG A 18 -4.92 6.36 -6.82
N SER A 19 -4.84 5.97 -8.10
CA SER A 19 -3.57 5.62 -8.74
C SER A 19 -2.58 6.80 -8.72
N SER A 20 -3.04 8.02 -9.03
CA SER A 20 -2.20 9.22 -8.98
C SER A 20 -1.65 9.47 -7.57
N VAL A 21 -2.50 9.40 -6.55
CA VAL A 21 -2.10 9.69 -5.17
C VAL A 21 -1.23 8.58 -4.58
N VAL A 22 -1.45 7.32 -4.95
CA VAL A 22 -0.56 6.21 -4.56
C VAL A 22 0.84 6.40 -5.14
N LYS A 23 0.95 6.75 -6.43
CA LYS A 23 2.25 7.08 -7.04
C LYS A 23 2.93 8.26 -6.35
N PHE A 24 2.16 9.29 -6.05
CA PHE A 24 2.64 10.42 -5.26
C PHE A 24 3.17 9.98 -3.88
N LEU A 25 2.47 9.07 -3.19
CA LEU A 25 2.89 8.55 -1.87
C LEU A 25 4.19 7.75 -1.99
N ILE A 26 4.30 6.86 -2.98
CA ILE A 26 5.51 6.07 -3.27
C ILE A 26 6.70 7.01 -3.52
N GLN A 27 6.53 8.01 -4.38
CA GLN A 27 7.57 9.00 -4.68
C GLN A 27 7.93 9.82 -3.44
N SER A 28 6.93 10.23 -2.65
CA SER A 28 7.14 11.01 -1.43
C SER A 28 7.93 10.22 -0.38
N ALA A 29 7.67 8.92 -0.25
CA ALA A 29 8.41 8.04 0.63
C ALA A 29 9.89 7.94 0.22
N HIS A 30 10.14 7.82 -1.09
CA HIS A 30 11.49 7.82 -1.64
C HIS A 30 12.22 9.16 -1.38
N ASP A 31 11.59 10.29 -1.69
CA ASP A 31 12.20 11.62 -1.56
C ASP A 31 12.42 12.05 -0.11
N LEU A 32 11.63 11.52 0.82
CA LEU A 32 11.82 11.69 2.27
C LEU A 32 12.77 10.65 2.86
N GLU A 33 13.31 9.74 2.06
CA GLU A 33 14.23 8.67 2.45
C GLU A 33 13.71 7.84 3.64
N VAL A 34 12.39 7.58 3.69
CA VAL A 34 11.81 6.82 4.79
C VAL A 34 12.08 5.31 4.63
N PRO A 35 12.23 4.56 5.74
CA PRO A 35 12.41 3.11 5.67
C PRO A 35 11.26 2.41 4.94
N PRO A 36 11.50 1.26 4.26
CA PRO A 36 10.45 0.52 3.55
C PRO A 36 9.23 0.17 4.42
N ILE A 37 9.44 -0.21 5.68
CA ILE A 37 8.33 -0.45 6.62
C ILE A 37 7.41 0.77 6.76
N VAL A 38 7.96 1.99 6.83
CA VAL A 38 7.17 3.23 6.93
C VAL A 38 6.36 3.44 5.65
N LYS A 39 6.98 3.25 4.49
CA LYS A 39 6.34 3.37 3.18
C LYS A 39 5.15 2.42 3.05
N TYR A 40 5.35 1.13 3.30
CA TYR A 40 4.30 0.12 3.12
C TYR A 40 3.22 0.16 4.21
N SER A 41 3.56 0.58 5.44
CA SER A 41 2.56 0.92 6.45
C SER A 41 1.69 2.09 6.01
N ALA A 42 2.30 3.14 5.46
CA ALA A 42 1.57 4.31 4.98
C ALA A 42 0.66 3.97 3.80
N LEU A 43 1.16 3.17 2.85
CA LEU A 43 0.37 2.67 1.72
C LEU A 43 -0.83 1.85 2.19
N SER A 44 -0.64 0.94 3.16
CA SER A 44 -1.76 0.14 3.67
C SER A 44 -2.78 0.99 4.44
N LEU A 45 -2.33 1.91 5.30
CA LEU A 45 -3.23 2.82 6.01
C LEU A 45 -4.01 3.73 5.05
N PHE A 46 -3.34 4.24 4.01
CA PHE A 46 -3.94 5.16 3.05
C PHE A 46 -4.82 4.43 2.03
N ALA A 47 -4.23 3.55 1.22
CA ALA A 47 -4.87 2.97 0.04
C ALA A 47 -5.88 1.88 0.40
N ASP A 48 -5.57 1.00 1.35
CA ASP A 48 -6.43 -0.14 1.66
C ASP A 48 -7.56 0.24 2.63
N ARG A 49 -7.29 1.17 3.54
CA ARG A 49 -8.18 1.46 4.68
C ARG A 49 -8.83 2.82 4.61
N PHE A 50 -8.04 3.90 4.56
CA PHE A 50 -8.58 5.26 4.54
C PHE A 50 -9.36 5.52 3.26
N TYR A 51 -8.76 5.24 2.10
CA TYR A 51 -9.35 5.45 0.79
C TYR A 51 -10.64 4.62 0.60
N SER A 52 -10.62 3.35 1.01
CA SER A 52 -11.80 2.48 1.03
C SER A 52 -12.91 3.04 1.93
N SER A 53 -12.55 3.61 3.09
CA SER A 53 -13.54 4.19 4.02
C SER A 53 -14.20 5.44 3.46
N ILE A 54 -13.41 6.38 2.90
CA ILE A 54 -13.95 7.61 2.31
C ILE A 54 -14.81 7.36 1.06
N SER A 55 -14.54 6.29 0.31
CA SER A 55 -15.37 5.88 -0.83
C SER A 55 -16.81 5.55 -0.42
N GLY A 56 -17.03 5.08 0.82
CA GLY A 56 -18.36 4.89 1.39
C GLY A 56 -19.03 6.18 1.86
N PHE A 57 -18.24 7.15 2.35
CA PHE A 57 -18.74 8.42 2.91
C PHE A 57 -19.27 9.40 1.86
N THR A 58 -18.82 9.34 0.61
CA THR A 58 -19.31 10.21 -0.48
C THR A 58 -20.81 10.06 -0.76
N SER A 59 -21.43 8.97 -0.30
CA SER A 59 -22.86 8.71 -0.43
C SER A 59 -23.72 9.28 0.73
N SER A 60 -23.10 9.58 1.88
CA SER A 60 -23.77 10.10 3.07
C SER A 60 -23.41 11.56 3.28
N ASN A 61 -24.39 12.46 3.22
CA ASN A 61 -24.25 13.91 3.29
C ASN A 61 -23.74 14.47 4.65
N ASP A 62 -23.18 13.62 5.53
CA ASP A 62 -22.98 13.89 6.96
C ASP A 62 -21.51 14.04 7.39
N SER A 63 -20.53 13.93 6.49
CA SER A 63 -19.13 14.11 6.90
C SER A 63 -18.82 15.60 7.12
N SER A 64 -18.86 16.04 8.37
CA SER A 64 -18.61 17.42 8.83
C SER A 64 -17.15 17.90 8.66
N TYR A 65 -16.33 17.22 7.85
CA TYR A 65 -14.90 17.47 7.70
C TYR A 65 -14.62 18.31 6.46
N TRP A 66 -14.32 19.59 6.66
CA TRP A 66 -14.06 20.55 5.58
C TRP A 66 -12.90 20.13 4.65
N LEU A 67 -11.91 19.38 5.16
CA LEU A 67 -10.78 18.86 4.37
C LEU A 67 -11.16 17.74 3.40
N LEU A 68 -12.36 17.18 3.51
CA LEU A 68 -12.87 16.12 2.63
C LEU A 68 -14.00 16.61 1.71
N GLN A 69 -14.35 17.90 1.75
CA GLN A 69 -15.43 18.47 0.95
C GLN A 69 -14.97 19.71 0.17
N PRO A 70 -14.74 19.60 -1.15
CA PRO A 70 -14.76 18.39 -1.99
C PRO A 70 -13.51 17.51 -1.82
N ILE A 71 -13.60 16.21 -2.13
CA ILE A 71 -12.42 15.33 -2.23
C ILE A 71 -11.68 15.69 -3.52
N THR A 72 -10.63 16.49 -3.39
CA THR A 72 -9.73 16.80 -4.51
C THR A 72 -8.43 16.00 -4.42
N GLU A 73 -7.66 15.98 -5.50
CA GLU A 73 -6.35 15.32 -5.53
C GLU A 73 -5.39 15.92 -4.49
N SER A 74 -5.34 17.25 -4.32
CA SER A 74 -4.46 17.90 -3.35
C SER A 74 -4.83 17.56 -1.91
N ASN A 75 -6.13 17.41 -1.60
CA ASN A 75 -6.57 16.92 -0.29
C ASN A 75 -6.11 15.48 -0.05
N LEU A 76 -6.24 14.60 -1.05
CA LEU A 76 -5.78 13.21 -0.94
C LEU A 76 -4.25 13.12 -0.81
N GLN A 77 -3.51 13.96 -1.53
CA GLN A 77 -2.05 14.07 -1.39
C GLN A 77 -1.66 14.53 0.03
N LEU A 78 -2.40 15.48 0.63
CA LEU A 78 -2.22 15.85 2.03
C LEU A 78 -2.41 14.64 2.95
N PHE A 79 -3.48 13.88 2.78
CA PHE A 79 -3.73 12.67 3.57
C PHE A 79 -2.68 11.58 3.34
N ALA A 80 -2.11 11.47 2.14
CA ALA A 80 -0.99 10.58 1.84
C ALA A 80 0.31 10.98 2.56
N LEU A 81 0.60 12.28 2.66
CA LEU A 81 1.73 12.77 3.46
C LEU A 81 1.49 12.54 4.96
N VAL A 82 0.25 12.71 5.42
CA VAL A 82 -0.14 12.43 6.81
C VAL A 82 -0.04 10.94 7.13
N SER A 83 -0.43 10.04 6.23
CA SER A 83 -0.28 8.59 6.44
C SER A 83 1.19 8.19 6.53
N LEU A 84 2.08 8.80 5.74
CA LEU A 84 3.53 8.65 5.88
C LEU A 84 4.00 9.14 7.25
N TRP A 85 3.56 10.31 7.69
CA TRP A 85 3.94 10.87 8.97
C TRP A 85 3.48 10.03 10.17
N ILE A 86 2.24 9.54 10.15
CA ILE A 86 1.73 8.61 11.16
C ILE A 86 2.56 7.32 11.16
N SER A 87 2.84 6.76 9.99
CA SER A 87 3.64 5.54 9.86
C SER A 87 5.07 5.74 10.36
N SER A 88 5.68 6.90 10.12
CA SER A 88 6.98 7.24 10.69
C SER A 88 6.92 7.27 12.21
N LYS A 89 5.87 7.86 12.81
CA LYS A 89 5.70 7.86 14.28
C LYS A 89 5.54 6.46 14.86
N LEU A 90 5.00 5.51 14.09
CA LEU A 90 4.81 4.12 14.52
C LEU A 90 6.10 3.30 14.47
N HIS A 91 6.92 3.48 13.43
CA HIS A 91 8.05 2.60 13.15
C HIS A 91 9.42 3.22 13.37
N THR A 92 9.50 4.53 13.59
CA THR A 92 10.77 5.24 13.74
C THR A 92 10.81 6.00 15.05
N SER A 93 11.95 5.93 15.73
CA SER A 93 12.17 6.70 16.96
C SER A 93 12.26 8.20 16.70
N HIS A 94 12.57 8.61 15.46
CA HIS A 94 12.84 10.00 15.08
C HIS A 94 12.01 10.37 13.83
N PRO A 95 10.69 10.49 13.97
CA PRO A 95 9.80 10.81 12.86
C PRO A 95 10.10 12.21 12.29
N PRO A 96 9.83 12.45 11.00
CA PRO A 96 10.02 13.76 10.40
C PRO A 96 9.18 14.80 11.14
N SER A 97 9.77 15.98 11.35
CA SER A 97 9.05 17.08 12.00
C SER A 97 7.89 17.56 11.11
N ILE A 98 6.84 18.07 11.73
CA ILE A 98 5.71 18.67 11.00
C ILE A 98 6.14 19.83 10.09
N LYS A 99 7.23 20.53 10.44
CA LYS A 99 7.80 21.60 9.62
C LYS A 99 8.43 21.07 8.34
N LEU A 100 9.14 19.94 8.44
CA LEU A 100 9.72 19.26 7.27
C LEU A 100 8.60 18.74 6.36
N LEU A 101 7.58 18.09 6.93
CA LEU A 101 6.44 17.57 6.18
C LEU A 101 5.68 18.70 5.46
N LYS A 102 5.48 19.85 6.13
CA LYS A 102 4.86 21.03 5.52
C LYS A 102 5.72 21.58 4.38
N ALA A 103 7.02 21.78 4.60
CA ALA A 103 7.93 22.27 3.56
C ALA A 103 7.99 21.33 2.34
N PHE A 104 7.91 20.01 2.59
CA PHE A 104 7.79 19.00 1.55
C PHE A 104 6.46 19.12 0.80
N GLY A 105 5.35 19.24 1.52
CA GLY A 105 4.03 19.46 0.94
C GLY A 105 3.96 20.72 0.09
N ASP A 106 4.54 21.84 0.54
CA ASP A 106 4.60 23.10 -0.21
C ASP A 106 5.35 22.95 -1.55
N LYS A 107 6.32 22.03 -1.62
CA LYS A 107 7.10 21.75 -2.82
C LYS A 107 6.36 20.84 -3.80
N MET A 108 5.65 19.84 -3.29
CA MET A 108 5.10 18.75 -4.09
C MET A 108 3.62 18.95 -4.48
N ILE A 109 2.81 19.54 -3.60
CA ILE A 109 1.39 19.84 -3.85
C ILE A 109 1.29 21.24 -4.45
N LYS A 110 0.91 21.34 -5.73
CA LYS A 110 0.97 22.60 -6.49
C LYS A 110 -0.36 23.34 -6.50
N GLU A 111 -1.46 22.62 -6.36
CA GLU A 111 -2.81 23.13 -6.54
C GLU A 111 -3.30 23.88 -5.30
N GLN A 112 -2.80 23.52 -4.12
CA GLN A 112 -3.24 24.10 -2.85
C GLN A 112 -2.08 24.16 -1.84
N HIS A 113 -1.94 25.31 -1.18
CA HIS A 113 -1.01 25.47 -0.06
C HIS A 113 -1.70 25.17 1.25
N PHE A 114 -1.13 24.23 2.00
CA PHE A 114 -1.61 23.83 3.31
C PHE A 114 -0.78 24.47 4.43
N MET A 115 -1.47 24.92 5.47
CA MET A 115 -0.86 25.43 6.69
C MET A 115 -0.51 24.26 7.61
N THR A 116 0.42 24.48 8.55
CA THR A 116 0.77 23.47 9.57
C THR A 116 -0.46 22.96 10.32
N ARG A 117 -1.44 23.83 10.57
CA ARG A 117 -2.71 23.45 11.21
C ARG A 117 -3.48 22.43 10.37
N ASP A 118 -3.49 22.56 9.05
CA ASP A 118 -4.23 21.67 8.17
C ASP A 118 -3.64 20.25 8.19
N PHE A 119 -2.32 20.10 8.33
CA PHE A 119 -1.69 18.79 8.53
C PHE A 119 -2.08 18.16 9.88
N LEU A 120 -2.17 18.96 10.95
CA LEU A 120 -2.59 18.48 12.27
C LEU A 120 -4.08 18.09 12.27
N ASP A 121 -4.93 18.90 11.63
CA ASP A 121 -6.34 18.60 11.46
C ASP A 121 -6.54 17.33 10.60
N ALA A 122 -5.77 17.21 9.51
CA ALA A 122 -5.77 16.04 8.66
C ALA A 122 -5.32 14.78 9.42
N GLU A 123 -4.33 14.87 10.31
CA GLU A 123 -3.94 13.75 11.18
C GLU A 123 -5.12 13.26 12.03
N VAL A 124 -5.81 14.17 12.70
CA VAL A 124 -6.95 13.84 13.55
C VAL A 124 -8.09 13.24 12.74
N ILE A 125 -8.39 13.82 11.57
CA ILE A 125 -9.43 13.31 10.66
C ILE A 125 -9.07 11.91 10.15
N PHE A 126 -7.81 11.71 9.74
CA PHE A 126 -7.29 10.43 9.27
C PHE A 126 -7.45 9.34 10.33
N MET A 127 -6.99 9.61 11.56
CA MET A 127 -7.15 8.66 12.66
C MET A 127 -8.61 8.37 12.98
N ARG A 128 -9.49 9.37 12.96
CA ARG A 128 -10.93 9.19 13.19
C ARG A 128 -11.59 8.32 12.14
N ILE A 129 -11.26 8.52 10.86
CA ILE A 129 -11.79 7.70 9.76
C ILE A 129 -11.34 6.24 9.91
N LEU A 130 -10.13 6.02 10.40
CA LEU A 130 -9.62 4.67 10.71
C LEU A 130 -10.10 4.14 12.07
N ASN A 131 -11.00 4.82 12.78
CA ASN A 131 -11.42 4.48 14.14
C ASN A 131 -10.25 4.25 15.12
N PHE A 132 -9.13 4.96 14.92
CA PHE A 132 -7.87 4.82 15.67
C PHE A 132 -7.23 3.43 15.59
N GLU A 133 -7.72 2.54 14.73
CA GLU A 133 -7.10 1.25 14.48
C GLU A 133 -5.89 1.50 13.59
N ILE A 134 -4.70 1.79 14.12
CA ILE A 134 -3.48 1.97 13.31
C ILE A 134 -2.53 0.77 13.41
N GLY A 135 -3.07 -0.38 13.79
CA GLY A 135 -2.33 -1.62 13.98
C GLY A 135 -1.60 -2.05 12.71
N THR A 136 -0.34 -2.46 12.88
CA THR A 136 0.59 -2.78 11.78
C THR A 136 0.72 -4.27 11.52
N ALA A 137 0.02 -5.12 12.29
CA ALA A 137 0.15 -6.57 12.25
C ALA A 137 -0.29 -7.22 10.91
N ASN A 138 -1.12 -6.53 10.13
CA ASN A 138 -1.69 -7.04 8.87
C ASN A 138 -1.04 -6.40 7.64
N ILE A 139 0.21 -5.96 7.75
CA ILE A 139 0.92 -5.32 6.64
C ILE A 139 1.70 -6.37 5.86
N THR A 140 1.39 -6.49 4.56
CA THR A 140 2.03 -7.45 3.63
C THR A 140 3.56 -7.42 3.69
N PHE A 141 4.16 -6.25 3.88
CA PHE A 141 5.62 -6.09 3.93
C PHE A 141 6.27 -6.86 5.09
N ILE A 142 5.61 -6.90 6.25
CA ILE A 142 6.12 -7.63 7.43
C ILE A 142 6.15 -9.13 7.13
N PHE A 143 5.08 -9.66 6.56
CA PHE A 143 5.02 -11.07 6.13
C PHE A 143 6.06 -11.37 5.04
N LEU A 144 6.29 -10.44 4.12
CA LEU A 144 7.27 -10.60 3.05
C LEU A 144 8.70 -10.67 3.59
N GLU A 145 9.04 -9.80 4.53
CA GLU A 145 10.34 -9.81 5.22
C GLU A 145 10.55 -11.13 5.99
N GLU A 146 9.54 -11.57 6.75
CA GLU A 146 9.60 -12.84 7.49
C GLU A 146 9.74 -14.05 6.55
N LEU A 147 8.92 -14.12 5.50
CA LEU A 147 8.96 -15.22 4.52
C LEU A 147 10.29 -15.27 3.78
N LEU A 148 10.86 -14.12 3.39
CA LEU A 148 12.15 -14.09 2.72
C LEU A 148 13.28 -14.54 3.67
N ASN A 149 13.24 -14.13 4.93
CA ASN A 149 14.24 -14.56 5.93
C ASN A 149 14.17 -16.08 6.13
N GLN A 150 12.98 -16.65 6.28
CA GLN A 150 12.79 -18.11 6.35
C GLN A 150 13.27 -18.81 5.08
N PHE A 151 12.98 -18.23 3.91
CA PHE A 151 13.42 -18.80 2.63
C PHE A 151 14.95 -18.87 2.53
N LYS A 152 15.66 -17.82 2.96
CA LYS A 152 17.12 -17.77 3.03
C LYS A 152 17.71 -18.80 4.01
N GLU A 153 17.04 -19.05 5.12
CA GLU A 153 17.46 -20.08 6.09
C GLU A 153 17.31 -21.51 5.53
N VAL A 154 16.26 -21.74 4.72
CA VAL A 154 15.92 -23.07 4.21
C VAL A 154 16.65 -23.41 2.90
N ALA A 155 16.95 -22.41 2.05
CA ALA A 155 17.63 -22.64 0.78
C ALA A 155 18.60 -21.52 0.40
N LYS A 156 19.78 -21.94 -0.08
CA LYS A 156 20.83 -21.05 -0.59
C LYS A 156 20.35 -20.18 -1.75
N VAL A 157 19.42 -20.68 -2.57
CA VAL A 157 18.82 -19.92 -3.68
C VAL A 157 18.04 -18.70 -3.15
N GLY A 158 17.61 -18.69 -1.88
CA GLY A 158 17.01 -17.53 -1.24
C GLY A 158 17.93 -16.33 -1.10
N GLU A 159 19.25 -16.53 -1.10
CA GLU A 159 20.22 -15.43 -1.11
C GLU A 159 20.24 -14.69 -2.46
N LEU A 160 19.80 -15.35 -3.54
CA LEU A 160 19.76 -14.77 -4.88
C LEU A 160 18.52 -13.91 -5.12
N VAL A 161 17.52 -14.01 -4.26
CA VAL A 161 16.31 -13.18 -4.37
C VAL A 161 16.66 -11.75 -4.00
N ASN A 162 16.59 -10.85 -4.99
CA ASN A 162 16.85 -9.44 -4.76
C ASN A 162 15.69 -8.80 -3.97
N TRP A 163 16.03 -8.18 -2.84
CA TRP A 163 15.08 -7.44 -2.00
C TRP A 163 14.45 -6.24 -2.71
N GLU A 164 15.22 -5.55 -3.56
CA GLU A 164 14.70 -4.44 -4.36
C GLU A 164 13.62 -4.91 -5.32
N ALA A 165 13.78 -6.09 -5.94
CA ALA A 165 12.75 -6.66 -6.81
C ALA A 165 11.48 -7.04 -6.03
N CYS A 166 11.58 -7.42 -4.76
CA CYS A 166 10.41 -7.61 -3.89
C CYS A 166 9.65 -6.29 -3.67
N MET A 167 10.40 -5.20 -3.46
CA MET A 167 9.82 -3.88 -3.30
C MET A 167 9.20 -3.34 -4.59
N ASP A 168 9.86 -3.52 -5.73
CA ASP A 168 9.36 -3.09 -7.04
C ASP A 168 8.05 -3.79 -7.41
N VAL A 169 7.95 -5.11 -7.16
CA VAL A 169 6.71 -5.86 -7.35
C VAL A 169 5.62 -5.35 -6.41
N MET A 170 5.96 -5.05 -5.15
CA MET A 170 5.00 -4.52 -4.19
C MET A 170 4.48 -3.13 -4.56
N ASP A 171 5.35 -2.24 -5.06
CA ASP A 171 4.97 -0.93 -5.60
C ASP A 171 4.03 -1.07 -6.79
N LEU A 172 4.37 -1.94 -7.74
CA LEU A 172 3.53 -2.23 -8.91
C LEU A 172 2.14 -2.71 -8.49
N LEU A 173 2.05 -3.57 -7.48
CA LEU A 173 0.78 -4.01 -6.92
C LEU A 173 -0.01 -2.85 -6.31
N TYR A 174 0.60 -1.93 -5.56
CA TYR A 174 -0.15 -0.78 -5.03
C TYR A 174 -0.65 0.17 -6.14
N GLU A 175 0.13 0.38 -7.19
CA GLU A 175 -0.24 1.23 -8.33
C GLU A 175 -1.40 0.68 -9.15
N LYS A 176 -1.40 -0.65 -9.38
CA LYS A 176 -2.44 -1.37 -10.12
C LYS A 176 -3.47 -1.86 -9.11
N GLU A 177 -4.61 -1.18 -9.00
CA GLU A 177 -5.74 -1.38 -8.05
C GLU A 177 -6.27 -2.84 -7.87
N GLU A 178 -5.68 -3.81 -8.56
CA GLU A 178 -5.92 -5.24 -8.48
C GLU A 178 -5.56 -5.89 -7.13
N THR A 179 -4.97 -5.13 -6.19
CA THR A 179 -4.75 -5.58 -4.80
C THR A 179 -6.04 -6.00 -4.10
N THR A 180 -7.18 -5.44 -4.47
CA THR A 180 -8.46 -5.69 -3.80
C THR A 180 -9.08 -7.05 -4.15
N VAL A 181 -8.78 -7.61 -5.33
CA VAL A 181 -9.39 -8.86 -5.81
C VAL A 181 -8.51 -10.08 -5.52
N PHE A 182 -7.18 -9.94 -5.62
CA PHE A 182 -6.27 -11.10 -5.52
C PHE A 182 -5.86 -11.47 -4.09
N TYR A 183 -5.90 -10.56 -3.11
CA TYR A 183 -5.30 -10.82 -1.80
C TYR A 183 -6.14 -10.31 -0.63
N ARG A 184 -7.18 -11.06 -0.27
CA ARG A 184 -7.88 -10.88 1.03
C ARG A 184 -7.00 -11.17 2.26
N SER A 185 -5.77 -11.65 2.04
CA SER A 185 -4.81 -12.07 3.08
C SER A 185 -3.43 -11.46 2.79
N PRO A 186 -2.88 -10.65 3.71
CA PRO A 186 -1.52 -10.10 3.61
C PRO A 186 -0.43 -11.18 3.48
N CYS A 187 -0.60 -12.34 4.14
CA CYS A 187 0.33 -13.49 4.04
C CYS A 187 0.35 -14.05 2.62
N SER A 188 -0.83 -14.23 2.02
CA SER A 188 -0.94 -14.71 0.63
C SER A 188 -0.33 -13.72 -0.36
N SER A 189 -0.51 -12.42 -0.14
CA SER A 189 0.12 -11.37 -0.96
C SER A 189 1.64 -11.40 -0.86
N ALA A 190 2.17 -11.56 0.35
CA ALA A 190 3.60 -11.63 0.57
C ALA A 190 4.24 -12.85 -0.11
N ALA A 191 3.62 -14.02 0.00
CA ALA A 191 4.07 -15.23 -0.68
C ALA A 191 4.06 -15.07 -2.21
N ALA A 192 3.00 -14.46 -2.76
CA ALA A 192 2.90 -14.14 -4.17
C ALA A 192 4.03 -13.20 -4.65
N ILE A 193 4.30 -12.13 -3.91
CA ILE A 193 5.39 -11.19 -4.20
C ILE A 193 6.73 -11.93 -4.18
N LEU A 194 6.99 -12.74 -3.16
CA LEU A 194 8.23 -13.50 -3.05
C LEU A 194 8.44 -14.44 -4.24
N ILE A 195 7.39 -15.16 -4.66
CA ILE A 195 7.44 -16.04 -5.84
C ILE A 195 7.69 -15.23 -7.11
N ALA A 196 7.00 -14.10 -7.29
CA ALA A 196 7.20 -13.20 -8.41
C ALA A 196 8.66 -12.75 -8.53
N SER A 197 9.20 -12.23 -7.43
CA SER A 197 10.56 -11.71 -7.36
C SER A 197 11.59 -12.83 -7.54
N TYR A 198 11.34 -14.01 -7.00
CA TYR A 198 12.16 -15.20 -7.26
C TYR A 198 12.22 -15.51 -8.77
N LEU A 199 11.08 -15.59 -9.45
CA LEU A 199 11.02 -15.90 -10.88
C LEU A 199 11.71 -14.85 -11.75
N ILE A 200 11.72 -13.59 -11.31
CA ILE A 200 12.36 -12.47 -12.03
C ILE A 200 13.87 -12.43 -11.79
N THR A 201 14.32 -12.74 -10.56
CA THR A 201 15.71 -12.50 -10.13
C THR A 201 16.59 -13.74 -10.16
N VAL A 202 16.02 -14.93 -10.00
CA VAL A 202 16.78 -16.17 -9.95
C VAL A 202 16.90 -16.79 -11.34
N PRO A 203 18.13 -17.03 -11.84
CA PRO A 203 18.34 -17.62 -13.15
C PRO A 203 17.74 -19.03 -13.23
N VAL A 204 17.12 -19.33 -14.38
CA VAL A 204 16.36 -20.56 -14.65
C VAL A 204 17.19 -21.83 -14.42
N GLN A 205 18.52 -21.73 -14.54
CA GLN A 205 19.47 -22.82 -14.34
C GLN A 205 19.59 -23.27 -12.87
N GLU A 206 19.11 -22.46 -11.91
CA GLU A 206 19.21 -22.71 -10.46
C GLU A 206 17.83 -22.87 -9.79
N TRP A 207 16.78 -23.15 -10.58
CA TRP A 207 15.42 -23.36 -10.09
C TRP A 207 15.24 -24.70 -9.35
N GLU A 208 15.79 -24.79 -8.15
CA GLU A 208 15.38 -25.76 -7.14
C GLU A 208 14.49 -25.02 -6.12
N PHE A 209 13.22 -24.79 -6.45
CA PHE A 209 12.31 -24.15 -5.50
C PHE A 209 12.03 -25.12 -4.34
N PRO A 210 12.55 -24.88 -3.13
CA PRO A 210 12.29 -25.76 -2.00
C PRO A 210 10.81 -25.66 -1.62
N ILE A 211 10.22 -26.78 -1.19
CA ILE A 211 8.90 -26.75 -0.55
C ILE A 211 9.08 -26.10 0.82
N VAL A 212 8.91 -24.78 0.89
CA VAL A 212 8.89 -24.05 2.15
C VAL A 212 7.64 -24.48 2.94
N PRO A 213 7.72 -24.77 4.25
CA PRO A 213 6.53 -25.01 5.06
C PRO A 213 5.73 -23.71 5.17
N TRP A 214 4.82 -23.48 4.22
CA TRP A 214 3.83 -22.39 4.23
C TRP A 214 2.78 -22.55 5.35
N GLU A 215 3.06 -23.41 6.34
CA GLU A 215 2.24 -23.70 7.51
C GLU A 215 1.98 -22.45 8.36
N TYR A 216 2.83 -21.42 8.27
CA TYR A 216 2.57 -20.14 8.92
C TYR A 216 1.33 -19.43 8.36
N CYS A 217 1.09 -19.49 7.04
CA CYS A 217 -0.16 -18.98 6.47
C CYS A 217 -1.37 -19.86 6.83
N LYS A 218 -1.19 -21.11 7.30
CA LYS A 218 -2.31 -21.95 7.80
C LYS A 218 -2.77 -21.55 9.20
N HIS A 219 -1.90 -20.97 10.03
CA HIS A 219 -2.27 -20.68 11.42
C HIS A 219 -3.20 -19.47 11.58
N ASN A 220 -3.29 -18.60 10.56
CA ASN A 220 -4.16 -17.41 10.54
C ASN A 220 -5.30 -17.47 9.51
N GLU A 221 -5.41 -18.52 8.69
CA GLU A 221 -6.48 -18.67 7.70
C GLU A 221 -7.13 -20.06 7.78
N GLN A 222 -8.47 -20.07 7.85
CA GLN A 222 -9.26 -21.27 7.63
C GLN A 222 -8.86 -21.91 6.30
N THR A 223 -8.25 -23.07 6.42
CA THR A 223 -7.58 -23.83 5.37
C THR A 223 -8.58 -24.37 4.36
N ALA A 224 -8.71 -23.70 3.21
CA ALA A 224 -9.33 -24.33 2.04
C ALA A 224 -8.88 -23.80 0.67
N ASN A 225 -8.08 -22.73 0.54
CA ASN A 225 -7.95 -22.08 -0.79
C ASN A 225 -6.60 -21.44 -1.14
N ALA A 226 -5.53 -21.66 -0.36
CA ALA A 226 -4.22 -21.05 -0.63
C ALA A 226 -3.55 -21.60 -1.91
N ASN A 227 -3.58 -22.92 -2.12
CA ASN A 227 -2.95 -23.54 -3.29
C ASN A 227 -3.62 -23.17 -4.62
N GLY A 228 -4.96 -23.01 -4.63
CA GLY A 228 -5.69 -22.60 -5.84
C GLY A 228 -5.44 -21.14 -6.25
N ARG A 229 -5.03 -20.27 -5.31
CA ARG A 229 -4.81 -18.84 -5.55
C ARG A 229 -3.40 -18.52 -6.04
N ILE A 230 -2.40 -19.27 -5.58
CA ILE A 230 -1.01 -19.17 -6.10
C ILE A 230 -0.96 -19.46 -7.61
N HIS A 231 -1.79 -20.40 -8.10
CA HIS A 231 -1.93 -20.72 -9.52
C HIS A 231 -2.55 -19.61 -10.39
N GLN A 232 -3.24 -18.62 -9.80
CA GLN A 232 -3.84 -17.50 -10.55
C GLN A 232 -2.89 -16.30 -10.65
N VAL A 233 -1.96 -16.17 -9.71
CA VAL A 233 -1.02 -15.05 -9.62
C VAL A 233 0.16 -15.23 -10.57
N VAL A 234 0.66 -16.46 -10.71
CA VAL A 234 1.80 -16.76 -11.58
C VAL A 234 1.52 -16.42 -13.07
N PRO A 235 0.36 -16.76 -13.65
CA PRO A 235 0.02 -16.33 -15.02
C PRO A 235 -0.19 -14.82 -15.16
N PHE A 236 -0.69 -14.14 -14.12
CA PHE A 236 -0.91 -12.69 -14.15
C PHE A 236 0.42 -11.91 -14.18
N LEU A 237 1.41 -12.35 -13.41
CA LEU A 237 2.75 -11.76 -13.41
C LEU A 237 3.59 -12.18 -14.63
N LEU A 238 3.42 -13.40 -15.13
CA LEU A 238 4.03 -13.83 -16.40
C LEU A 238 3.38 -13.20 -17.64
N GLY A 239 2.13 -12.70 -17.52
CA GLY A 239 1.48 -11.91 -18.57
C GLY A 239 2.05 -10.49 -18.72
N LEU A 240 2.68 -9.95 -17.66
CA LEU A 240 3.34 -8.63 -17.68
C LEU A 240 4.74 -8.66 -18.29
N THR A 241 5.37 -9.83 -18.41
CA THR A 241 6.67 -10.00 -19.09
C THR A 241 6.53 -10.31 -20.59
N ALA A 242 5.30 -10.36 -21.11
CA ALA A 242 4.98 -10.72 -22.50
C ALA A 242 4.42 -9.57 -23.36
N GLN A 243 4.59 -8.30 -22.95
CA GLN A 243 4.27 -7.12 -23.77
C GLN A 243 5.52 -6.26 -24.04
#